data_AF-A1WNW7-F1
#
_entry.id   AF-A1WNW7-F1
#
_cell.length_a   1.000
_cell.length_b   1.000
_cell.length_c   1.000
_cell.angle_alpha   90.00
_cell.angle_beta   90.00
_cell.angle_gamma   90.00
#
_symmetry.space_group_name_H-M   'P 1'
#
loop_
_entity.id
_entity.type
_entity.pdbx_description
1 polymer ?
#
loop_
_entity_poly.entity_id
_entity_poly.type
_entity_poly.pdbx_seq_one_letter_code
_entity_poly.pdbx_strand_id
1 'polypeptide(L)'
;MAGSRDGKLIPDSNARITELVRSDAPANLPKGMEMPIGLTSFKVSLAEGRSTESFSLYVDPATGATGYWVKNSAGTWVNLASEPYGGKVSSEGGRMRLDFQIQDGGEYDADGLVNGSISAPGAVAKMPLSIVGQASDAHSFGFWY
;
A
#
# COMPACT_ATOMS: atom_id res chain seq x y z
N MET A 1 10.25 4.64 4.09
CA MET A 1 11.09 5.67 3.45
C MET A 1 10.28 6.27 2.33
N ALA A 2 10.26 7.61 2.20
CA ALA A 2 9.70 8.29 1.04
C ALA A 2 10.82 8.59 0.04
N GLY A 3 10.53 8.54 -1.25
CA GLY A 3 11.55 8.74 -2.29
C GLY A 3 12.51 7.61 -2.44
N SER A 4 12.04 6.38 -2.22
CA SER A 4 12.85 5.19 -2.36
C SER A 4 12.33 4.28 -3.46
N ARG A 5 13.26 3.66 -4.17
CA ARG A 5 13.00 2.59 -5.12
C ARG A 5 13.83 1.39 -4.73
N ASP A 6 13.16 0.24 -4.61
CA ASP A 6 13.77 -0.99 -4.12
C ASP A 6 14.53 -0.78 -2.79
N GLY A 7 13.94 -0.06 -1.83
CA GLY A 7 14.55 0.19 -0.53
C GLY A 7 15.67 1.23 -0.51
N LYS A 8 16.08 1.77 -1.66
CA LYS A 8 17.16 2.74 -1.78
C LYS A 8 16.61 4.13 -2.09
N LEU A 9 17.14 5.15 -1.42
CA LEU A 9 16.80 6.54 -1.73
C LEU A 9 17.18 6.85 -3.18
N ILE A 10 16.25 7.47 -3.90
CA ILE A 10 16.48 7.94 -5.26
C ILE A 10 17.33 9.22 -5.16
N PRO A 11 18.42 9.32 -5.93
CA PRO A 11 19.18 10.58 -6.05
C PRO A 11 18.22 11.72 -6.42
N ASP A 12 18.38 12.88 -5.78
CA ASP A 12 17.50 14.06 -5.93
C ASP A 12 16.08 13.91 -5.37
N SER A 13 15.76 12.83 -4.64
CA SER A 13 14.53 12.84 -3.83
C SER A 13 14.65 13.77 -2.63
N ASN A 14 13.83 14.81 -2.64
CA ASN A 14 13.62 15.71 -1.51
C ASN A 14 12.30 15.45 -0.79
N ALA A 15 11.66 14.29 -1.03
CA ALA A 15 10.43 13.92 -0.34
C ALA A 15 10.68 13.79 1.17
N ARG A 16 9.82 14.43 1.97
CA ARG A 16 9.92 14.42 3.43
C ARG A 16 8.63 13.87 4.00
N ILE A 17 8.72 12.80 4.80
CA ILE A 17 7.62 12.41 5.68
C ILE A 17 7.50 13.52 6.73
N THR A 18 6.43 14.30 6.66
CA THR A 18 6.16 15.40 7.58
C THR A 18 5.30 14.96 8.75
N GLU A 19 4.51 13.90 8.57
CA GLU A 19 3.63 13.37 9.60
C GLU A 19 3.49 11.86 9.48
N LEU A 20 3.41 11.19 10.63
CA LEU A 20 3.10 9.77 10.76
C LEU A 20 2.15 9.59 11.93
N VAL A 21 0.92 9.17 11.64
CA VAL A 21 -0.13 8.94 12.64
C VAL A 21 -0.50 7.47 12.61
N ARG A 22 -0.53 6.86 13.81
CA ARG A 22 -1.13 5.55 14.00
C ARG A 22 -2.48 5.70 14.70
N SER A 23 -3.46 4.96 14.22
CA SER A 23 -4.79 4.85 14.82
C SER A 23 -5.24 3.40 14.85
N ASP A 24 -6.28 3.13 15.64
CA ASP A 24 -6.86 1.78 15.73
C ASP A 24 -7.39 1.30 14.39
N ALA A 25 -7.47 -0.03 14.24
CA ALA A 25 -8.10 -0.62 13.09
C ALA A 25 -9.60 -0.23 13.04
N PRO A 26 -10.16 0.07 11.86
CA PRO A 26 -11.59 0.32 11.72
C PRO A 26 -12.41 -0.87 12.22
N ALA A 27 -13.56 -0.62 12.85
CA ALA A 27 -14.44 -1.70 13.32
C ALA A 27 -14.95 -2.60 12.17
N ASN A 28 -15.09 -2.03 10.96
CA ASN A 28 -15.64 -2.72 9.78
C ASN A 28 -14.53 -3.14 8.81
N LEU A 29 -13.69 -4.08 9.25
CA LEU A 29 -12.72 -4.72 8.37
C LEU A 29 -13.38 -5.80 7.50
N PRO A 30 -12.92 -6.01 6.25
CA PRO A 30 -13.28 -7.19 5.47
C PRO A 30 -13.02 -8.47 6.26
N LYS A 31 -13.88 -9.47 6.06
CA LYS A 31 -13.74 -10.76 6.74
C LYS A 31 -12.37 -11.37 6.44
N GLY A 32 -11.61 -11.68 7.49
CA GLY A 32 -10.27 -12.25 7.38
C GLY A 32 -9.14 -11.22 7.23
N MET A 33 -9.44 -9.92 7.14
CA MET A 33 -8.41 -8.89 7.24
C MET A 33 -7.92 -8.78 8.68
N GLU A 34 -6.60 -8.87 8.86
CA GLU A 34 -5.94 -8.64 10.15
C GLU A 34 -5.02 -7.42 10.02
N MET A 35 -5.22 -6.41 10.87
CA MET A 35 -4.39 -5.19 10.96
C MET A 35 -3.66 -5.15 12.30
N PRO A 36 -2.58 -5.94 12.49
CA PRO A 36 -1.95 -6.11 13.80
C PRO A 36 -1.34 -4.82 14.37
N ILE A 37 -1.04 -3.84 13.51
CA ILE A 37 -0.48 -2.55 13.90
C ILE A 37 -1.45 -1.37 13.73
N GLY A 38 -2.73 -1.65 13.43
CA GLY A 38 -3.75 -0.64 13.14
C GLY A 38 -3.52 0.11 11.83
N LEU A 39 -4.23 1.23 11.69
CA LEU A 39 -4.07 2.17 10.59
C LEU A 39 -2.80 3.00 10.77
N THR A 40 -2.05 3.15 9.70
CA THR A 40 -0.87 4.02 9.62
C THR A 40 -1.11 5.02 8.49
N SER A 41 -1.33 6.28 8.87
CA SER A 41 -1.45 7.39 7.93
C SER A 41 -0.14 8.16 7.90
N PHE A 42 0.32 8.54 6.72
CA PHE A 42 1.48 9.41 6.58
C PHE A 42 1.16 10.60 5.69
N LYS A 43 1.84 11.71 5.96
CA LYS A 43 1.85 12.88 5.10
C LYS A 43 3.26 13.10 4.56
N VAL A 44 3.38 13.34 3.27
CA VAL A 44 4.65 13.51 2.58
C VAL A 44 4.60 14.75 1.73
N SER A 45 5.51 15.68 1.98
CA SER A 45 5.73 16.83 1.09
C SER A 45 6.62 16.41 -0.08
N LEU A 46 6.19 16.73 -1.29
CA LEU A 46 6.89 16.42 -2.54
C LEU A 46 7.86 17.52 -2.93
N ALA A 47 8.85 17.15 -3.73
CA ALA A 47 9.73 18.11 -4.39
C ALA A 47 8.99 18.80 -5.55
N GLU A 48 9.35 20.05 -5.85
CA GLU A 48 8.77 20.80 -6.96
C GLU A 48 8.93 20.03 -8.29
N GLY A 49 7.85 19.97 -9.07
CA GLY A 49 7.81 19.24 -10.35
C GLY A 49 7.58 17.73 -10.24
N ARG A 50 7.41 17.17 -9.03
CA ARG A 50 7.00 15.76 -8.84
C ARG A 50 5.53 15.67 -8.47
N SER A 51 4.82 14.76 -9.15
CA SER A 51 3.43 14.42 -8.86
C SER A 51 3.25 12.99 -8.34
N THR A 52 4.24 12.12 -8.50
CA THR A 52 4.19 10.73 -8.02
C THR A 52 5.41 10.43 -7.17
N GLU A 53 5.20 9.78 -6.04
CA GLU A 53 6.25 9.42 -5.10
C GLU A 53 6.28 7.90 -4.84
N SER A 54 7.49 7.36 -4.76
CA SER A 54 7.72 5.95 -4.45
C SER A 54 8.09 5.78 -2.97
N PHE A 55 7.58 4.71 -2.37
CA PHE A 55 7.75 4.38 -0.97
C PHE A 55 8.30 2.97 -0.81
N SER A 56 9.19 2.80 0.16
CA SER A 56 9.62 1.47 0.64
C SER A 56 9.39 1.38 2.14
N LEU A 57 8.60 0.41 2.56
CA LEU A 57 8.27 0.14 3.96
C LEU A 57 8.86 -1.21 4.39
N TYR A 58 9.63 -1.20 5.47
CA TYR A 58 10.17 -2.42 6.07
C TYR A 58 9.29 -2.86 7.22
N VAL A 59 8.84 -4.11 7.17
CA VAL A 59 7.90 -4.74 8.09
C VAL A 59 8.55 -5.98 8.69
N ASP A 60 8.28 -6.24 9.97
CA ASP A 60 8.67 -7.48 10.62
C ASP A 60 7.85 -8.65 10.04
N PRO A 61 8.48 -9.70 9.46
CA PRO A 61 7.75 -10.85 8.94
C PRO A 61 6.87 -11.55 9.99
N ALA A 62 7.18 -11.43 11.28
CA ALA A 62 6.38 -11.98 12.37
C ALA A 62 4.97 -11.36 12.45
N THR A 63 4.73 -10.19 11.84
CA THR A 63 3.38 -9.61 11.78
C THR A 63 2.46 -10.36 10.81
N GLY A 64 2.99 -11.26 9.98
CA GLY A 64 2.22 -12.02 8.99
C GLY A 64 1.59 -11.16 7.89
N ALA A 65 2.03 -9.91 7.74
CA ALA A 65 1.48 -8.99 6.76
C ALA A 65 1.73 -9.48 5.33
N THR A 66 0.80 -9.19 4.43
CA THR A 66 0.89 -9.62 3.01
C THR A 66 1.02 -8.45 2.05
N GLY A 67 0.89 -7.21 2.53
CA GLY A 67 0.96 -6.03 1.68
C GLY A 67 0.71 -4.72 2.43
N TYR A 68 0.74 -3.63 1.66
CA TYR A 68 0.31 -2.31 2.11
C TYR A 68 -1.08 -2.03 1.53
N TRP A 69 -2.06 -1.96 2.42
CA TRP A 69 -3.48 -1.88 2.08
C TRP A 69 -3.99 -0.46 2.25
N VAL A 70 -4.63 0.07 1.22
CA VAL A 70 -5.28 1.38 1.22
C VAL A 70 -6.73 1.21 0.85
N LYS A 71 -7.62 2.00 1.44
CA LYS A 71 -9.04 1.97 1.11
C LYS A 71 -9.29 2.92 -0.06
N ASN A 72 -9.85 2.41 -1.16
CA ASN A 72 -10.20 3.23 -2.30
C ASN A 72 -11.51 4.01 -2.07
N SER A 73 -11.88 4.86 -3.03
CA SER A 73 -13.10 5.69 -2.97
C SER A 73 -14.40 4.89 -2.85
N ALA A 74 -14.43 3.66 -3.39
CA ALA A 74 -15.55 2.73 -3.28
C ALA A 74 -15.61 2.02 -1.91
N GLY A 75 -14.64 2.27 -1.03
CA GLY A 75 -14.55 1.66 0.28
C GLY A 75 -13.90 0.26 0.31
N THR A 76 -13.31 -0.16 -0.80
CA THR A 76 -12.62 -1.45 -0.95
C THR A 76 -11.15 -1.31 -0.57
N TRP A 77 -10.62 -2.31 0.15
CA TRP A 77 -9.20 -2.37 0.49
C TRP A 77 -8.40 -2.95 -0.67
N VAL A 78 -7.37 -2.22 -1.07
CA VAL A 78 -6.51 -2.51 -2.23
C VAL A 78 -5.06 -2.62 -1.77
N ASN A 79 -4.34 -3.63 -2.23
CA ASN A 79 -2.92 -3.81 -1.93
C ASN A 79 -2.04 -3.04 -2.93
N LEU A 80 -1.56 -1.87 -2.55
CA LEU A 80 -0.66 -1.07 -3.40
C LEU A 80 0.73 -1.68 -3.54
N ALA A 81 1.13 -2.61 -2.66
CA ALA A 81 2.40 -3.32 -2.78
C ALA A 81 2.34 -4.50 -3.77
N SER A 82 1.21 -4.70 -4.46
CA SER A 82 1.05 -5.75 -5.45
C SER A 82 1.43 -5.27 -6.87
N GLU A 83 1.89 -6.21 -7.70
CA GLU A 83 2.34 -5.95 -9.07
C GLU A 83 1.32 -5.19 -9.96
N PRO A 84 0.00 -5.45 -9.88
CA PRO A 84 -0.99 -4.70 -10.66
C PRO A 84 -1.01 -3.18 -10.38
N TYR A 85 -0.56 -2.76 -9.20
CA TYR A 85 -0.45 -1.34 -8.82
C TYR A 85 0.98 -0.82 -8.97
N GLY A 86 1.86 -1.56 -9.64
CA GLY A 86 3.28 -1.24 -9.80
C GLY A 86 4.08 -1.37 -8.50
N GLY A 87 3.53 -2.03 -7.49
CA GLY A 87 4.18 -2.32 -6.23
C GLY A 87 4.96 -3.63 -6.25
N LYS A 88 5.70 -3.88 -5.16
CA LYS A 88 6.49 -5.09 -4.98
C LYS A 88 6.59 -5.48 -3.52
N VAL A 89 6.39 -6.76 -3.23
CA VAL A 89 6.73 -7.37 -1.94
C VAL A 89 8.02 -8.15 -2.11
N SER A 90 8.99 -7.91 -1.23
CA SER A 90 10.29 -8.59 -1.26
C SER A 90 10.81 -8.87 0.15
N SER A 91 11.78 -9.77 0.27
CA SER A 91 12.47 -10.03 1.54
C SER A 91 13.89 -9.51 1.45
N GLU A 92 14.29 -8.63 2.37
CA GLU A 92 15.60 -7.99 2.41
C GLU A 92 16.09 -7.90 3.85
N GLY A 93 17.28 -8.44 4.13
CA GLY A 93 17.90 -8.37 5.46
C GLY A 93 17.06 -9.00 6.58
N GLY A 94 16.28 -10.05 6.27
CA GLY A 94 15.37 -10.69 7.23
C GLY A 94 14.09 -9.92 7.51
N ARG A 95 13.82 -8.83 6.77
CA ARG A 95 12.59 -8.04 6.86
C ARG A 95 11.79 -8.15 5.57
N MET A 96 10.48 -8.03 5.68
CA MET A 96 9.62 -7.86 4.51
C MET A 96 9.69 -6.40 4.07
N ARG A 97 9.96 -6.16 2.79
CA ARG A 97 9.94 -4.85 2.16
C ARG A 97 8.73 -4.73 1.24
N LEU A 98 7.94 -3.70 1.45
CA LEU A 98 6.78 -3.33 0.66
C LEU A 98 7.13 -2.07 -0.12
N ASP A 99 7.24 -2.18 -1.44
CA ASP A 99 7.43 -1.05 -2.35
C ASP A 99 6.09 -0.70 -2.99
N PHE A 100 5.72 0.58 -3.00
CA PHE A 100 4.49 1.07 -3.61
C PHE A 100 4.63 2.54 -4.04
N GLN A 101 3.67 3.05 -4.80
CA GLN A 101 3.69 4.40 -5.35
C GLN A 101 2.34 5.08 -5.15
N ILE A 102 2.35 6.39 -4.88
CA ILE A 102 1.14 7.20 -4.77
C ILE A 102 1.34 8.49 -5.56
N GLN A 103 0.27 8.93 -6.22
CA GLN A 103 0.22 10.17 -6.98
C GLN A 103 -0.51 11.25 -6.18
N ASP A 104 0.07 12.44 -6.09
CA ASP A 104 -0.52 13.68 -5.57
C ASP A 104 -1.79 14.02 -6.35
N GLY A 105 -2.90 14.16 -5.64
CA GLY A 105 -4.24 14.29 -6.22
C GLY A 105 -4.81 13.02 -6.87
N GLY A 106 -4.17 11.87 -6.67
CA GLY A 106 -4.65 10.56 -7.16
C GLY A 106 -5.67 9.89 -6.23
N GLU A 107 -6.19 8.73 -6.64
CA GLU A 107 -7.20 7.97 -5.86
C GLU A 107 -6.74 7.59 -4.45
N TYR A 108 -5.45 7.35 -4.27
CA TYR A 108 -4.85 6.93 -2.99
C TYR A 108 -4.24 8.09 -2.20
N ASP A 109 -4.48 9.31 -2.66
CA ASP A 109 -4.21 10.54 -1.91
C ASP A 109 -5.51 11.03 -1.27
N ALA A 110 -5.53 11.14 0.05
CA ALA A 110 -6.75 11.26 0.83
C ALA A 110 -7.49 12.58 0.61
N ASP A 111 -6.78 13.65 0.27
CA ASP A 111 -7.42 14.93 -0.05
C ASP A 111 -7.78 15.04 -1.56
N GLY A 112 -7.18 14.20 -2.40
CA GLY A 112 -7.38 14.21 -3.86
C GLY A 112 -6.97 15.51 -4.53
N LEU A 113 -6.13 16.34 -3.88
CA LEU A 113 -5.69 17.63 -4.40
C LEU A 113 -4.26 17.56 -4.93
N VAL A 114 -4.02 18.20 -6.07
CA VAL A 114 -2.65 18.42 -6.56
C VAL A 114 -2.07 19.63 -5.84
N ASN A 115 -1.47 19.40 -4.67
CA ASN A 115 -0.97 20.46 -3.77
C ASN A 115 0.50 20.26 -3.37
N GLY A 116 1.18 19.26 -3.95
CA GLY A 116 2.57 18.91 -3.62
C GLY A 116 2.69 18.17 -2.28
N SER A 117 1.62 17.54 -1.79
CA SER A 117 1.59 16.84 -0.52
C SER A 117 0.65 15.64 -0.56
N ILE A 118 1.23 14.44 -0.53
CA ILE A 118 0.46 13.19 -0.46
C ILE A 118 0.08 12.89 0.99
N SER A 119 -1.20 12.63 1.23
CA SER A 119 -1.72 12.08 2.49
C SER A 119 -2.30 10.69 2.24
N ALA A 120 -1.73 9.65 2.84
CA ALA A 120 -2.12 8.28 2.53
C ALA A 120 -2.48 7.48 3.80
N PRO A 121 -3.77 7.36 4.14
CA PRO A 121 -4.25 6.47 5.19
C PRO A 121 -4.24 5.02 4.68
N GLY A 122 -3.33 4.21 5.19
CA GLY A 122 -3.25 2.80 4.86
C GLY A 122 -2.91 1.93 6.07
N ALA A 123 -2.66 0.65 5.81
CA ALA A 123 -2.27 -0.29 6.84
C ALA A 123 -1.35 -1.36 6.28
N VAL A 124 -0.37 -1.74 7.10
CA VAL A 124 0.32 -3.01 6.92
C VAL A 124 -0.60 -4.07 7.48
N ALA A 125 -1.16 -4.88 6.58
CA ALA A 125 -2.19 -5.82 6.94
C ALA A 125 -1.98 -7.17 6.26
N LYS A 126 -2.55 -8.18 6.90
CA LYS A 126 -2.71 -9.50 6.33
C LYS A 126 -4.11 -9.59 5.76
N MET A 127 -4.18 -10.01 4.51
CA MET A 127 -5.41 -10.42 3.86
C MET A 127 -5.20 -11.81 3.26
N PRO A 128 -6.07 -12.79 3.57
CA PRO A 128 -6.03 -14.10 2.93
C PRO A 128 -6.30 -13.94 1.43
N LEU A 129 -5.43 -14.53 0.61
CA LEU A 129 -5.50 -14.51 -0.85
C LEU A 129 -6.83 -15.07 -1.40
N SER A 130 -7.57 -15.84 -0.58
CA SER A 130 -8.88 -16.42 -0.90
C SER A 130 -10.02 -15.41 -1.16
N ILE A 131 -9.78 -14.11 -0.97
CA ILE A 131 -10.77 -13.04 -1.23
C ILE A 131 -10.37 -12.13 -2.40
N VAL A 132 -9.11 -12.17 -2.84
CA VAL A 132 -8.66 -11.41 -4.02
C VAL A 132 -8.69 -12.35 -5.23
N GLY A 133 -9.90 -12.72 -5.65
CA GLY A 133 -10.10 -13.57 -6.82
C GLY A 133 -11.22 -14.61 -6.71
N GLN A 134 -12.43 -14.22 -6.31
CA GLN A 134 -13.58 -14.69 -7.10
C GLN A 134 -13.73 -13.69 -8.24
N ALA A 135 -12.94 -13.90 -9.29
CA ALA A 135 -13.43 -13.55 -10.62
C ALA A 135 -14.77 -14.26 -10.77
N SER A 136 -15.80 -13.50 -11.12
CA SER A 136 -17.11 -14.01 -11.48
C SER A 136 -16.95 -15.26 -12.34
N ASP A 137 -17.68 -16.31 -11.98
CA ASP A 137 -17.78 -17.58 -12.68
C ASP A 137 -17.58 -17.47 -14.20
N ALA A 138 -16.49 -18.06 -14.69
CA ALA A 138 -16.42 -18.59 -16.03
C ALA A 138 -15.99 -20.05 -15.90
N HIS A 139 -16.99 -20.88 -15.55
CA HIS A 139 -17.19 -22.24 -16.02
C HIS A 139 -16.06 -22.77 -16.92
N SER A 140 -15.39 -23.84 -16.48
CA SER A 140 -15.29 -25.11 -17.22
C SER A 140 -14.33 -26.06 -16.49
N PHE A 141 -14.84 -26.74 -15.47
CA PHE A 141 -14.36 -28.10 -15.19
C PHE A 141 -15.01 -29.03 -16.21
N GLY A 142 -14.20 -29.72 -17.01
CA GLY A 142 -14.70 -30.73 -17.93
C GLY A 142 -13.57 -31.39 -18.71
N PHE A 143 -13.04 -32.48 -18.15
CA PHE A 143 -12.20 -33.46 -18.85
C PHE A 143 -12.89 -34.00 -20.12
N TRP A 144 -12.14 -34.53 -21.10
CA TRP A 144 -12.06 -35.94 -21.53
C TRP A 144 -11.34 -36.02 -22.90
N TYR A 145 -10.54 -37.10 -23.03
CA TYR A 145 -9.79 -37.72 -24.15
C TYR A 145 -9.97 -37.21 -25.59
#